data_AF-A0A1W1CB28-F1
#
_entry.id   AF-A0A1W1CB28-F1
#
_cell.length_a   1.000
_cell.length_b   1.000
_cell.length_c   1.000
_cell.angle_alpha   90.00
_cell.angle_beta   90.00
_cell.angle_gamma   90.00
#
_symmetry.space_group_name_H-M   'P 1'
#
loop_
_entity.id
_entity.type
_entity.pdbx_description
1 polymer ?
#
loop_
_entity_poly.entity_id
_entity_poly.type
_entity_poly.pdbx_seq_one_letter_code
_entity_poly.pdbx_strand_id
1 'polypeptide(L)'
;MNRANYYNYIEEKLHTLGTRITSGGKLNMLSLHLHSEGFYQHFFNLLYNYNLVNLNQESQNVEAIDLIDRDNKIIIQVSSTSTKAKVEGALKKDSLANYANYSFKFISIAKDASNLRKNSYKNPHSVTFDPTRDIYDTTSLLNEIKDFNIDKLKRVFEFIEKELGKSSSSINSNLTTKLGKSTIIGREKELKEIKENLHTSNILLINGIGGIGKSTIASYYLHQNKNRFDYYGFFEGLDDFITDVTIIQK
;
A
#
# COMPACT_ATOMS: atom_id res chain seq x y z
N MET A 1 -6.77 11.36 -12.73
CA MET A 1 -6.84 10.38 -13.84
C MET A 1 -6.79 8.97 -13.26
N ASN A 2 -7.72 8.08 -13.60
CA ASN A 2 -7.83 6.76 -12.94
C ASN A 2 -6.55 5.91 -13.03
N ARG A 3 -5.82 5.96 -14.16
CA ARG A 3 -4.52 5.29 -14.32
C ARG A 3 -3.53 5.69 -13.23
N ALA A 4 -3.37 6.99 -12.98
CA ALA A 4 -2.44 7.49 -11.98
C ALA A 4 -2.85 7.02 -10.57
N ASN A 5 -4.14 7.03 -10.27
CA ASN A 5 -4.65 6.55 -8.99
C ASN A 5 -4.34 5.06 -8.78
N TYR A 6 -4.61 4.22 -9.79
CA TYR A 6 -4.31 2.79 -9.70
C TYR A 6 -2.82 2.51 -9.56
N TYR A 7 -1.99 3.15 -10.40
CA TYR A 7 -0.55 2.94 -10.36
C TYR A 7 0.07 3.37 -9.03
N ASN A 8 -0.24 4.59 -8.56
CA ASN A 8 0.31 5.12 -7.31
C ASN A 8 -0.07 4.24 -6.10
N TYR A 9 -1.29 3.70 -6.12
CA TYR A 9 -1.74 2.76 -5.10
C TYR A 9 -0.94 1.45 -5.11
N ILE A 10 -0.75 0.87 -6.31
CA ILE A 10 0.02 -0.36 -6.49
C ILE A 10 1.47 -0.15 -6.02
N GLU A 11 2.09 0.96 -6.42
CA GLU A 11 3.43 1.37 -6.00
C GLU A 11 3.54 1.46 -4.47
N GLU A 12 2.68 2.23 -3.82
CA GLU A 12 2.67 2.40 -2.36
C GLU A 12 2.57 1.06 -1.64
N LYS A 13 1.64 0.20 -2.06
CA LYS A 13 1.36 -1.07 -1.40
C LYS A 13 2.49 -2.09 -1.57
N LEU A 14 3.08 -2.20 -2.76
CA LEU A 14 4.21 -3.11 -2.99
C LEU A 14 5.46 -2.68 -2.21
N HIS A 15 5.77 -1.37 -2.14
CA HIS A 15 6.88 -0.88 -1.32
C HIS A 15 6.63 -1.07 0.18
N THR A 16 5.40 -0.82 0.63
CA THR A 16 5.00 -1.05 2.02
C THR A 16 5.13 -2.52 2.40
N LEU A 17 4.70 -3.44 1.53
CA LEU A 17 4.83 -4.88 1.73
C LEU A 17 6.31 -5.29 1.87
N GLY A 18 7.18 -4.86 0.95
CA GLY A 18 8.62 -5.17 1.03
C GLY A 18 9.30 -4.65 2.31
N THR A 19 8.89 -3.47 2.77
CA THR A 19 9.35 -2.89 4.04
C THR A 19 8.88 -3.72 5.24
N ARG A 20 7.61 -4.15 5.25
CA ARG A 20 7.06 -5.01 6.30
C ARG A 20 7.74 -6.38 6.33
N ILE A 21 8.03 -6.98 5.18
CA ILE A 21 8.76 -8.26 5.09
C ILE A 21 10.18 -8.10 5.65
N THR A 22 10.89 -7.02 5.29
CA THR A 22 12.23 -6.73 5.82
C THR A 22 12.21 -6.59 7.36
N SER A 23 11.24 -5.85 7.90
CA SER A 23 11.13 -5.59 9.33
C SER A 23 10.65 -6.82 10.11
N GLY A 24 9.64 -7.54 9.60
CA GLY A 24 9.10 -8.75 10.21
C GLY A 24 10.06 -9.94 10.18
N GLY A 25 10.93 -10.02 9.16
CA GLY A 25 12.01 -11.00 9.10
C GLY A 25 13.01 -10.84 10.25
N LYS A 26 13.27 -9.60 10.71
CA LYS A 26 14.10 -9.36 11.91
C LYS A 26 13.44 -9.80 13.21
N LEU A 27 12.11 -9.96 13.20
CA LEU A 27 11.30 -10.37 14.35
C LEU A 27 10.95 -11.87 14.32
N ASN A 28 11.56 -12.66 13.42
CA ASN A 28 11.29 -14.09 13.23
C ASN A 28 9.80 -14.43 12.97
N MET A 29 9.04 -13.52 12.35
CA MET A 29 7.65 -13.80 11.97
C MET A 29 7.61 -14.69 10.72
N LEU A 30 7.72 -16.01 10.92
CA LEU A 30 7.66 -17.04 9.87
C LEU A 30 6.38 -16.95 9.03
N SER A 31 5.27 -16.51 9.65
CA SER A 31 3.97 -16.32 8.99
C SER A 31 4.00 -15.31 7.84
N LEU A 32 4.79 -14.25 7.95
CA LEU A 32 4.88 -13.22 6.91
C LEU A 32 5.54 -13.75 5.64
N HIS A 33 6.49 -14.69 5.77
CA HIS A 33 7.17 -15.26 4.61
C HIS A 33 6.23 -16.19 3.82
N LEU A 34 5.53 -17.08 4.52
CA LEU A 34 4.56 -17.99 3.91
C LEU A 34 3.38 -17.23 3.27
N HIS A 35 2.87 -16.17 3.92
CA HIS A 35 1.83 -15.33 3.33
C HIS A 35 2.33 -14.57 2.10
N SER A 36 3.61 -14.19 2.06
CA SER A 36 4.19 -13.52 0.89
C SER A 36 4.28 -14.46 -0.32
N GLU A 37 4.62 -15.74 -0.13
CA GLU A 37 4.63 -16.72 -1.23
C GLU A 37 3.26 -16.84 -1.91
N GLY A 38 2.19 -17.01 -1.13
CA GLY A 38 0.82 -17.09 -1.66
C GLY A 38 0.40 -15.82 -2.40
N PHE A 39 0.74 -14.65 -1.86
CA PHE A 39 0.53 -13.38 -2.55
C PHE A 39 1.26 -13.34 -3.91
N TYR A 40 2.56 -13.62 -3.93
CA TYR A 40 3.36 -13.55 -5.17
C TYR A 40 2.97 -14.64 -6.18
N GLN A 41 2.49 -15.80 -5.74
CA GLN A 41 1.90 -16.82 -6.60
C GLN A 41 0.70 -16.26 -7.39
N HIS A 42 -0.32 -15.76 -6.68
CA HIS A 42 -1.51 -15.23 -7.33
C HIS A 42 -1.21 -13.95 -8.13
N PHE A 43 -0.27 -13.14 -7.64
CA PHE A 43 0.16 -11.93 -8.33
C PHE A 43 0.83 -12.24 -9.67
N PHE A 44 1.77 -13.18 -9.73
CA PHE A 44 2.43 -13.55 -10.98
C PHE A 44 1.50 -14.27 -11.95
N ASN A 45 0.56 -15.07 -11.45
CA ASN A 45 -0.50 -15.65 -12.29
C ASN A 45 -1.31 -14.54 -12.97
N LEU A 46 -1.66 -13.47 -12.25
CA LEU A 46 -2.37 -12.32 -12.81
C LEU A 46 -1.53 -11.49 -13.79
N LEU A 47 -0.24 -11.28 -13.50
CA LEU A 47 0.65 -10.46 -14.33
C LEU A 47 0.99 -11.15 -15.67
N TYR A 48 1.25 -12.45 -15.64
CA TYR A 48 1.81 -13.18 -16.77
C TYR A 48 0.91 -14.29 -17.34
N ASN A 49 -0.30 -14.45 -16.80
CA ASN A 49 -1.21 -15.55 -17.12
C ASN A 49 -0.56 -16.93 -16.89
N TYR A 50 0.21 -17.06 -15.81
CA TYR A 50 0.76 -18.33 -15.37
C TYR A 50 -0.26 -19.13 -14.54
N ASN A 51 0.07 -20.42 -14.35
CA ASN A 51 -0.62 -21.40 -13.51
C ASN A 51 0.28 -21.84 -12.35
N LEU A 52 0.91 -20.90 -11.65
CA LEU A 52 1.80 -21.18 -10.52
C LEU A 52 1.03 -21.79 -9.35
N VAL A 53 1.61 -22.85 -8.77
CA VAL A 53 1.22 -23.47 -7.51
C VAL A 53 2.38 -23.46 -6.52
N ASN A 54 2.07 -23.40 -5.22
CA ASN A 54 3.09 -23.49 -4.18
C ASN A 54 3.55 -24.93 -4.01
N LEU A 55 4.83 -25.18 -4.26
CA LEU A 55 5.39 -26.53 -4.26
C LEU A 55 5.45 -27.12 -2.85
N ASN A 56 5.61 -26.28 -1.82
CA ASN A 56 5.62 -26.71 -0.41
C ASN A 56 4.27 -27.30 0.04
N GLN A 57 3.17 -27.00 -0.66
CA GLN A 57 1.84 -27.58 -0.37
C GLN A 57 1.67 -28.98 -0.98
N GLU A 58 2.36 -29.31 -2.07
CA GLU A 58 2.26 -30.60 -2.77
C GLU A 58 3.34 -31.60 -2.31
N SER A 59 4.55 -31.12 -2.10
CA SER A 59 5.70 -31.92 -1.69
C SER A 59 6.55 -31.11 -0.72
N GLN A 60 6.68 -31.57 0.52
CA GLN A 60 7.49 -30.86 1.51
C GLN A 60 8.96 -30.78 1.05
N ASN A 61 9.54 -29.58 1.20
CA ASN A 61 10.99 -29.33 1.18
C ASN A 61 11.71 -29.55 -0.15
N VAL A 62 11.09 -29.21 -1.30
CA VAL A 62 11.89 -29.09 -2.53
C VAL A 62 12.77 -27.85 -2.42
N GLU A 63 14.02 -28.07 -2.02
CA GLU A 63 14.96 -26.98 -1.83
C GLU A 63 15.08 -26.12 -3.10
N ALA A 64 15.08 -24.80 -2.90
CA ALA A 64 15.27 -23.76 -3.91
C ALA A 64 14.13 -23.50 -4.92
N ILE A 65 12.99 -24.19 -4.82
CA ILE A 65 11.81 -23.93 -5.66
C ILE A 65 10.60 -23.71 -4.75
N ASP A 66 10.06 -22.50 -4.76
CA ASP A 66 8.88 -22.16 -3.94
C ASP A 66 7.60 -22.30 -4.75
N LEU A 67 7.62 -21.86 -6.02
CA LEU A 67 6.48 -21.92 -6.93
C LEU A 67 6.83 -22.66 -8.22
N ILE A 68 5.87 -23.38 -8.78
CA ILE A 68 6.01 -24.09 -10.05
C ILE A 68 4.78 -23.92 -10.94
N ASP A 69 5.01 -23.76 -12.23
CA ASP A 69 4.02 -23.89 -13.29
C ASP A 69 4.51 -24.98 -14.26
N ARG A 70 3.79 -26.08 -14.31
CA ARG A 70 4.17 -27.25 -15.11
C ARG A 70 3.77 -27.11 -16.57
N ASP A 71 2.75 -26.32 -16.87
CA ASP A 71 2.24 -26.10 -18.22
C ASP A 71 3.21 -25.22 -19.01
N ASN A 72 3.60 -24.09 -18.40
CA ASN A 72 4.54 -23.14 -18.98
C ASN A 72 6.01 -23.49 -18.68
N LYS A 73 6.25 -24.55 -17.90
CA LYS A 73 7.58 -25.01 -17.44
C LYS A 73 8.37 -23.89 -16.77
N ILE A 74 7.79 -23.28 -15.74
CA ILE A 74 8.42 -22.22 -14.95
C ILE A 74 8.62 -22.70 -13.51
N ILE A 75 9.80 -22.45 -12.96
CA ILE A 75 10.08 -22.59 -11.53
C ILE A 75 10.53 -21.25 -10.98
N ILE A 76 10.06 -20.91 -9.78
CA ILE A 76 10.33 -19.62 -9.17
C ILE A 76 10.85 -19.81 -7.75
N GLN A 77 11.93 -19.11 -7.45
CA GLN A 77 12.36 -18.87 -6.08
C GLN A 77 11.91 -17.49 -5.61
N VAL A 78 11.25 -17.43 -4.46
CA VAL A 78 10.80 -16.23 -3.78
C VAL A 78 11.75 -15.95 -2.60
N SER A 79 12.31 -14.74 -2.52
CA SER A 79 13.26 -14.41 -1.46
C SER A 79 13.12 -12.99 -0.93
N SER A 80 13.23 -12.83 0.39
CA SER A 80 13.36 -11.52 1.06
C SER A 80 14.78 -10.94 0.97
N THR A 81 15.74 -11.70 0.45
CA THR A 81 17.13 -11.28 0.29
C THR A 81 17.53 -11.32 -1.18
N SER A 82 18.35 -10.37 -1.62
CA SER A 82 18.80 -10.25 -3.00
C SER A 82 20.33 -10.29 -3.11
N THR A 83 20.93 -11.47 -2.89
CA THR A 83 22.38 -11.67 -3.05
C THR A 83 22.70 -12.60 -4.20
N LYS A 84 23.86 -12.40 -4.86
CA LYS A 84 24.35 -13.32 -5.89
C LYS A 84 24.44 -14.75 -5.38
N ALA A 85 24.92 -14.91 -4.14
CA ALA A 85 25.04 -16.22 -3.48
C ALA A 85 23.69 -16.92 -3.32
N LYS A 86 22.59 -16.18 -3.09
CA LYS A 86 21.25 -16.77 -2.98
C LYS A 86 20.77 -17.34 -4.30
N VAL A 87 20.87 -16.57 -5.38
CA VAL A 87 20.48 -16.99 -6.74
C VAL A 87 21.37 -18.13 -7.22
N GLU A 88 22.69 -17.99 -7.12
CA GLU A 88 23.62 -19.05 -7.55
C GLU A 88 23.49 -20.31 -6.67
N GLY A 89 23.22 -20.14 -5.38
CA GLY A 89 22.94 -21.23 -4.47
C GLY A 89 21.72 -22.04 -4.88
N ALA A 90 20.65 -21.37 -5.34
CA ALA A 90 19.47 -22.03 -5.88
C ALA A 90 19.75 -22.78 -7.18
N LEU A 91 20.42 -22.12 -8.12
CA LEU A 91 20.79 -22.71 -9.42
C LEU A 91 21.68 -23.95 -9.30
N LYS A 92 22.45 -24.08 -8.20
CA LYS A 92 23.32 -25.22 -7.94
C LYS A 92 22.62 -26.40 -7.25
N LYS A 93 21.41 -26.24 -6.71
CA LYS A 93 20.74 -27.32 -5.98
C LYS A 93 20.39 -28.48 -6.92
N ASP A 94 20.68 -29.69 -6.48
CA ASP A 94 20.43 -30.91 -7.26
C ASP A 94 18.95 -31.14 -7.57
N SER A 95 18.05 -30.55 -6.78
CA SER A 95 16.61 -30.53 -7.06
C SER A 95 16.28 -29.94 -8.43
N LEU A 96 17.08 -29.00 -8.95
CA LEU A 96 16.89 -28.39 -10.27
C LEU A 96 17.28 -29.31 -11.44
N ALA A 97 18.03 -30.39 -11.19
CA ALA A 97 18.39 -31.36 -12.24
C ALA A 97 17.14 -32.00 -12.87
N ASN A 98 16.06 -32.16 -12.09
CA ASN A 98 14.78 -32.68 -12.57
C ASN A 98 14.01 -31.70 -13.48
N TYR A 99 14.50 -30.46 -13.60
CA TYR A 99 13.81 -29.35 -14.26
C TYR A 99 14.67 -28.71 -15.36
N ALA A 100 15.62 -29.43 -15.96
CA ALA A 100 16.57 -28.89 -16.94
C ALA A 100 15.89 -28.15 -18.13
N ASN A 101 14.65 -28.48 -18.48
CA ASN A 101 13.89 -27.80 -19.53
C ASN A 101 12.91 -26.71 -19.04
N TYR A 102 12.99 -26.32 -17.77
CA TYR A 102 12.19 -25.25 -17.19
C TYR A 102 12.95 -23.91 -17.23
N SER A 103 12.21 -22.81 -17.19
CA SER A 103 12.76 -21.49 -16.94
C SER A 103 12.76 -21.19 -15.45
N PHE A 104 13.93 -20.85 -14.91
CA PHE A 104 14.08 -20.42 -13.53
C PHE A 104 13.89 -18.91 -13.43
N LYS A 105 13.04 -18.48 -12.51
CA LYS A 105 12.86 -17.06 -12.15
C LYS A 105 13.22 -16.84 -10.69
N PHE A 106 13.71 -15.64 -10.38
CA PHE A 106 14.00 -15.22 -9.01
C PHE A 106 13.20 -13.96 -8.67
N ILE A 107 12.41 -13.98 -7.60
CA ILE A 107 11.64 -12.84 -7.12
C ILE A 107 12.23 -12.35 -5.80
N SER A 108 12.75 -11.13 -5.81
CA SER A 108 13.09 -10.38 -4.61
C SER A 108 11.89 -9.59 -4.10
N ILE A 109 11.34 -10.00 -2.96
CA ILE A 109 10.09 -9.45 -2.42
C ILE A 109 10.29 -8.26 -1.47
N ALA A 110 11.53 -7.97 -1.09
CA ALA A 110 11.83 -6.99 -0.05
C ALA A 110 13.02 -6.08 -0.34
N LYS A 111 13.90 -6.47 -1.27
CA LYS A 111 15.15 -5.76 -1.57
C LYS A 111 15.27 -5.48 -3.06
N ASP A 112 15.98 -4.40 -3.39
CA ASP A 112 16.38 -4.14 -4.77
C ASP A 112 17.26 -5.28 -5.29
N ALA A 113 17.01 -5.73 -6.51
CA ALA A 113 17.75 -6.79 -7.18
C ALA A 113 18.38 -6.32 -8.51
N SER A 114 18.40 -5.01 -8.77
CA SER A 114 18.92 -4.43 -10.01
C SER A 114 20.36 -4.81 -10.31
N ASN A 115 21.19 -4.89 -9.27
CA ASN A 115 22.59 -5.30 -9.41
C ASN A 115 22.75 -6.79 -9.72
N LEU A 116 21.78 -7.65 -9.36
CA LEU A 116 21.82 -9.08 -9.67
C LEU A 116 21.71 -9.32 -11.17
N ARG A 117 20.94 -8.50 -11.87
CA ARG A 117 20.72 -8.57 -13.33
C ARG A 117 22.00 -8.41 -14.17
N LYS A 118 23.06 -7.82 -13.58
CA LYS A 118 24.35 -7.57 -14.23
C LYS A 118 25.37 -8.69 -14.01
N ASN A 119 25.04 -9.68 -13.18
CA ASN A 119 25.97 -10.75 -12.82
C ASN A 119 25.87 -11.96 -13.75
N SER A 120 26.97 -12.71 -13.84
CA SER A 120 26.98 -14.08 -14.36
C SER A 120 26.83 -15.10 -13.25
N TYR A 121 26.15 -16.21 -13.55
CA TYR A 121 25.80 -17.25 -12.59
C TYR A 121 26.22 -18.62 -13.08
N LYS A 122 26.72 -19.46 -12.17
CA LYS A 122 26.91 -20.88 -12.45
C LYS A 122 25.56 -21.59 -12.41
N ASN A 123 25.22 -22.26 -13.51
CA ASN A 123 23.98 -23.01 -13.68
C ASN A 123 24.30 -24.44 -14.16
N PRO A 124 24.72 -25.34 -13.25
CA PRO A 124 25.16 -26.70 -13.61
C PRO A 124 24.03 -27.59 -14.13
N HIS A 125 22.78 -27.29 -13.79
CA HIS A 125 21.61 -28.12 -14.11
C HIS A 125 20.87 -27.66 -15.39
N SER A 126 21.46 -26.73 -16.13
CA SER A 126 21.02 -26.28 -17.47
C SER A 126 19.58 -25.75 -17.56
N VAL A 127 18.97 -25.32 -16.46
CA VAL A 127 17.68 -24.61 -16.49
C VAL A 127 17.80 -23.33 -17.31
N THR A 128 16.73 -22.88 -17.96
CA THR A 128 16.77 -21.60 -18.71
C THR A 128 16.77 -20.43 -17.74
N PHE A 129 17.85 -19.66 -17.69
CA PHE A 129 17.96 -18.49 -16.82
C PHE A 129 18.75 -17.36 -17.48
N ASP A 130 18.09 -16.22 -17.66
CA ASP A 130 18.65 -14.96 -18.11
C ASP A 130 18.51 -13.92 -16.98
N PRO A 131 19.60 -13.56 -16.27
CA PRO A 131 19.55 -12.64 -15.15
C PRO A 131 18.90 -11.28 -15.48
N THR A 132 18.94 -10.85 -16.74
CA THR A 132 18.40 -9.55 -17.15
C THR A 132 16.88 -9.54 -17.22
N ARG A 133 16.25 -10.68 -17.48
CA ARG A 133 14.80 -10.84 -17.66
C ARG A 133 14.12 -11.67 -16.58
N ASP A 134 14.90 -12.51 -15.89
CA ASP A 134 14.36 -13.55 -15.00
C ASP A 134 14.52 -13.22 -13.52
N ILE A 135 15.03 -12.03 -13.20
CA ILE A 135 15.13 -11.50 -11.84
C ILE A 135 14.15 -10.35 -11.68
N TYR A 136 13.17 -10.56 -10.80
CA TYR A 136 12.15 -9.59 -10.46
C TYR A 136 12.43 -8.97 -9.08
N ASP A 137 12.19 -7.68 -8.99
CA ASP A 137 12.07 -6.89 -7.75
C ASP A 137 10.90 -5.92 -7.91
N THR A 138 10.51 -5.25 -6.82
CA THR A 138 9.41 -4.27 -6.83
C THR A 138 9.55 -3.26 -7.96
N THR A 139 10.75 -2.71 -8.16
CA THR A 139 11.02 -1.70 -9.20
C THR A 139 10.78 -2.23 -10.61
N SER A 140 11.29 -3.44 -10.94
CA SER A 140 11.05 -4.05 -12.26
C SER A 140 9.59 -4.35 -12.52
N LEU A 141 8.87 -4.87 -11.52
CA LEU A 141 7.44 -5.15 -11.65
C LEU A 141 6.65 -3.87 -11.86
N LEU A 142 6.97 -2.80 -11.12
CA LEU A 142 6.32 -1.51 -11.31
C LEU A 142 6.58 -0.92 -12.69
N ASN A 143 7.80 -1.05 -13.22
CA ASN A 143 8.11 -0.63 -14.59
C ASN A 143 7.26 -1.36 -15.63
N GLU A 144 7.03 -2.67 -15.48
CA GLU A 144 6.14 -3.42 -16.37
C GLU A 144 4.67 -3.01 -16.21
N ILE A 145 4.21 -2.85 -14.97
CA ILE A 145 2.81 -2.50 -14.65
C ILE A 145 2.44 -1.11 -15.18
N LYS A 146 3.39 -0.18 -15.20
CA LYS A 146 3.19 1.19 -15.71
C LYS A 146 2.63 1.20 -17.14
N ASP A 147 3.07 0.25 -17.96
CA ASP A 147 2.76 0.17 -19.39
C ASP A 147 1.51 -0.68 -19.70
N PHE A 148 0.88 -1.29 -18.68
CA PHE A 148 -0.35 -2.05 -18.89
C PHE A 148 -1.50 -1.19 -19.40
N ASN A 149 -2.40 -1.76 -20.21
CA ASN A 149 -3.66 -1.11 -20.53
C ASN A 149 -4.51 -0.88 -19.26
N ILE A 150 -5.50 0.01 -19.36
CA ILE A 150 -6.26 0.45 -18.19
C ILE A 150 -7.03 -0.70 -17.51
N ASP A 151 -7.52 -1.68 -18.27
CA ASP A 151 -8.29 -2.81 -17.73
C ASP A 151 -7.40 -3.77 -16.94
N LYS A 152 -6.23 -4.12 -17.48
CA LYS A 152 -5.25 -4.95 -16.76
C LYS A 152 -4.71 -4.23 -15.53
N LEU A 153 -4.43 -2.93 -15.64
CA LEU A 153 -3.99 -2.12 -14.49
C LEU A 153 -5.05 -2.10 -13.39
N LYS A 154 -6.33 -1.94 -13.75
CA LYS A 154 -7.44 -1.97 -12.80
C LYS A 154 -7.55 -3.33 -12.10
N ARG A 155 -7.42 -4.44 -12.83
CA ARG A 155 -7.44 -5.80 -12.23
C ARG A 155 -6.30 -6.00 -11.22
N VAL A 156 -5.10 -5.51 -11.54
CA VAL A 156 -3.94 -5.55 -10.63
C VAL A 156 -4.22 -4.72 -9.37
N PHE A 157 -4.76 -3.51 -9.54
CA PHE A 157 -5.18 -2.66 -8.42
C PHE A 157 -6.20 -3.37 -7.52
N GLU A 158 -7.27 -3.93 -8.09
CA GLU A 158 -8.33 -4.63 -7.33
C GLU A 158 -7.79 -5.85 -6.59
N PHE A 159 -6.89 -6.61 -7.21
CA PHE A 159 -6.21 -7.73 -6.56
C PHE A 159 -5.39 -7.26 -5.35
N ILE A 160 -4.54 -6.23 -5.53
CA ILE A 160 -3.70 -5.70 -4.45
C ILE A 160 -4.56 -5.07 -3.34
N GLU A 161 -5.66 -4.40 -3.67
CA GLU A 161 -6.59 -3.87 -2.66
C GLU A 161 -7.25 -4.98 -1.84
N LYS A 162 -7.64 -6.09 -2.48
CA LYS A 162 -8.23 -7.25 -1.80
C LYS A 162 -7.24 -7.95 -0.87
N GLU A 163 -6.00 -8.12 -1.30
CA GLU A 163 -4.94 -8.82 -0.54
C GLU A 163 -4.34 -7.95 0.57
N LEU A 164 -4.06 -6.68 0.29
CA LEU A 164 -3.28 -5.80 1.19
C LEU A 164 -4.11 -4.71 1.87
N GLY A 165 -5.43 -4.73 1.65
CA GLY A 165 -6.40 -3.79 2.20
C GLY A 165 -6.28 -2.39 1.61
N LYS A 166 -7.30 -1.56 1.82
CA LYS A 166 -7.38 -0.18 1.30
C LYS A 166 -6.22 0.70 1.79
N SER A 167 -5.90 1.74 1.03
CA SER A 167 -5.03 2.82 1.51
C SER A 167 -5.70 3.44 2.73
N SER A 168 -4.97 3.64 3.82
CA SER A 168 -5.48 4.36 5.00
C SER A 168 -5.62 5.85 4.63
N SER A 169 -6.59 6.18 3.80
CA SER A 169 -6.89 7.55 3.37
C SER A 169 -7.73 8.32 4.39
N SER A 170 -7.76 7.89 5.65
CA SER A 170 -8.24 8.71 6.73
C SER A 170 -7.04 9.29 7.49
N ILE A 171 -6.38 10.29 6.90
CA ILE A 171 -6.02 11.41 7.76
C ILE A 171 -7.38 11.83 8.34
N ASN A 172 -7.56 11.70 9.66
CA ASN A 172 -8.81 12.12 10.27
C ASN A 172 -8.99 13.59 9.88
N SER A 173 -9.97 13.87 9.02
CA SER A 173 -10.33 15.23 8.65
C SER A 173 -10.77 16.02 9.88
N ASN A 174 -11.14 15.33 10.97
CA ASN A 174 -11.28 15.92 12.29
C ASN A 174 -9.91 16.11 12.97
N LEU A 175 -9.50 17.36 13.13
CA LEU A 175 -8.29 17.80 13.84
C LEU A 175 -8.44 17.74 15.37
N THR A 176 -9.63 17.40 15.88
CA THR A 176 -9.95 17.41 17.31
C THR A 176 -10.64 16.12 17.73
N THR A 177 -10.53 15.75 19.01
CA THR A 177 -11.22 14.55 19.55
C THR A 177 -12.73 14.76 19.67
N LYS A 178 -13.18 16.01 19.75
CA LYS A 178 -14.60 16.37 19.86
C LYS A 178 -15.22 16.48 18.48
N LEU A 179 -16.28 15.71 18.25
CA LEU A 179 -17.18 15.91 17.12
C LEU A 179 -18.35 16.80 17.59
N GLY A 180 -18.66 17.85 16.84
CA GLY A 180 -19.73 18.78 17.23
C GLY A 180 -21.09 18.11 17.40
N LYS A 181 -22.02 18.77 18.11
CA LYS A 181 -23.36 18.20 18.38
C LYS A 181 -24.12 17.87 17.09
N SER A 182 -24.77 16.71 17.04
CA SER A 182 -25.53 16.24 15.86
C SER A 182 -26.96 16.77 15.79
N THR A 183 -27.51 17.27 16.91
CA THR A 183 -28.90 17.73 17.03
C THR A 183 -28.99 19.09 17.73
N ILE A 184 -29.88 19.95 17.24
CA ILE A 184 -30.24 21.24 17.85
C ILE A 184 -31.74 21.50 17.57
N ILE A 185 -32.42 22.24 18.45
CA ILE A 185 -33.86 22.52 18.32
C ILE A 185 -34.07 24.03 18.21
N GLY A 186 -34.86 24.47 17.22
CA GLY A 186 -35.39 25.84 17.13
C GLY A 186 -34.35 26.93 16.85
N ARG A 187 -33.33 26.61 16.05
CA ARG A 187 -32.19 27.51 15.73
C ARG A 187 -32.01 27.74 14.22
N GLU A 188 -33.08 27.54 13.46
CA GLU A 188 -33.05 27.56 12.00
C GLU A 188 -32.65 28.95 11.47
N LYS A 189 -33.10 30.01 12.14
CA LYS A 189 -32.78 31.40 11.76
C LYS A 189 -31.30 31.70 11.94
N GLU A 190 -30.73 31.40 13.11
CA GLU A 190 -29.32 31.66 13.38
C GLU A 190 -28.39 30.79 12.51
N LEU A 191 -28.77 29.55 12.21
CA LEU A 191 -28.00 28.70 11.30
C LEU A 191 -27.97 29.25 9.87
N LYS A 192 -29.08 29.82 9.41
CA LYS A 192 -29.14 30.49 8.10
C LYS A 192 -28.24 31.71 8.09
N GLU A 193 -28.26 32.52 9.13
CA GLU A 193 -27.40 33.70 9.28
C GLU A 193 -25.90 33.31 9.34
N ILE A 194 -25.53 32.27 10.09
CA ILE A 194 -24.15 31.74 10.10
C ILE A 194 -23.70 31.36 8.69
N LYS A 195 -24.54 30.64 7.95
CA LYS A 195 -24.24 30.23 6.58
C LYS A 195 -24.02 31.44 5.66
N GLU A 196 -24.92 32.42 5.71
CA GLU A 196 -24.85 33.63 4.88
C GLU A 196 -23.62 34.48 5.19
N ASN A 197 -23.26 34.63 6.47
CA ASN A 197 -22.06 35.38 6.86
C ASN A 197 -20.76 34.67 6.48
N LEU A 198 -20.71 33.33 6.60
CA LEU A 198 -19.53 32.55 6.19
C LEU A 198 -19.38 32.46 4.66
N HIS A 199 -20.39 32.86 3.89
CA HIS A 199 -20.25 33.01 2.44
C HIS A 199 -19.49 34.29 2.05
N THR A 200 -19.53 35.33 2.90
CA THR A 200 -18.93 36.65 2.61
C THR A 200 -17.69 36.95 3.45
N SER A 201 -17.50 36.24 4.56
CA SER A 201 -16.36 36.39 5.47
C SER A 201 -15.77 35.03 5.86
N ASN A 202 -14.46 35.00 6.07
CA ASN A 202 -13.75 33.83 6.58
C ASN A 202 -13.81 33.72 8.12
N ILE A 203 -14.25 34.79 8.80
CA ILE A 203 -14.32 34.86 10.27
C ILE A 203 -15.73 35.27 10.67
N LEU A 204 -16.29 34.56 11.66
CA LEU A 204 -17.58 34.85 12.26
C LEU A 204 -17.48 34.86 13.78
N LEU A 205 -17.93 35.95 14.41
CA LEU A 205 -18.02 36.08 15.86
C LEU A 205 -19.47 35.86 16.31
N ILE A 206 -19.71 34.84 17.12
CA ILE A 206 -21.03 34.54 17.70
C ILE A 206 -21.06 35.03 19.15
N ASN A 207 -21.77 36.13 19.40
CA ASN A 207 -21.87 36.76 20.72
C ASN A 207 -23.23 36.52 21.40
N GLY A 208 -23.27 36.67 22.72
CA GLY A 208 -24.49 36.49 23.53
C GLY A 208 -24.21 36.12 24.98
N ILE A 209 -25.25 36.09 25.82
CA ILE A 209 -25.14 35.81 27.25
C ILE A 209 -24.60 34.41 27.56
N GLY A 210 -24.11 34.21 28.78
CA GLY A 210 -23.69 32.89 29.27
C GLY A 210 -24.84 31.86 29.18
N GLY A 211 -24.53 30.62 28.82
CA GLY A 211 -25.53 29.55 28.75
C GLY A 211 -26.49 29.59 27.54
N ILE A 212 -26.48 30.64 26.71
CA ILE A 212 -27.41 30.78 25.57
C ILE A 212 -27.16 29.80 24.41
N GLY A 213 -26.15 28.93 24.48
CA GLY A 213 -25.91 27.89 23.47
C GLY A 213 -25.00 28.28 22.30
N LYS A 214 -24.18 29.34 22.41
CA LYS A 214 -23.22 29.77 21.36
C LYS A 214 -22.31 28.63 20.87
N SER A 215 -21.65 27.93 21.80
CA SER A 215 -20.78 26.80 21.47
C SER A 215 -21.58 25.62 20.89
N THR A 216 -22.84 25.46 21.30
CA THR A 216 -23.73 24.42 20.77
C THR A 216 -24.08 24.70 19.30
N ILE A 217 -24.45 25.93 18.93
CA ILE A 217 -24.76 26.24 17.53
C ILE A 217 -23.52 26.20 16.62
N ALA A 218 -22.36 26.68 17.10
CA ALA A 218 -21.11 26.61 16.36
C ALA A 218 -20.68 25.15 16.09
N SER A 219 -20.69 24.32 17.13
CA SER A 219 -20.35 22.89 16.99
C SER A 219 -21.35 22.14 16.10
N TYR A 220 -22.65 22.48 16.17
CA TYR A 220 -23.66 21.90 15.29
C TYR A 220 -23.43 22.28 13.83
N TYR A 221 -23.19 23.58 13.54
CA TYR A 221 -22.91 24.02 12.18
C TYR A 221 -21.68 23.31 11.58
N LEU A 222 -20.61 23.16 12.38
CA LEU A 222 -19.43 22.40 11.99
C LEU A 222 -19.78 20.94 11.68
N HIS A 223 -20.54 20.27 12.55
CA HIS A 223 -20.96 18.88 12.35
C HIS A 223 -21.73 18.69 11.04
N GLN A 224 -22.65 19.61 10.71
CA GLN A 224 -23.45 19.56 9.49
C GLN A 224 -22.63 19.83 8.21
N ASN A 225 -21.56 20.63 8.31
CA ASN A 225 -20.77 21.05 7.16
C ASN A 225 -19.39 20.37 7.06
N LYS A 226 -19.05 19.45 7.98
CA LYS A 226 -17.72 18.83 8.07
C LYS A 226 -17.21 18.20 6.77
N ASN A 227 -18.12 17.66 5.95
CA ASN A 227 -17.78 17.04 4.65
C ASN A 227 -17.46 18.06 3.55
N ARG A 228 -17.62 19.36 3.82
CA ARG A 228 -17.32 20.46 2.88
C ARG A 228 -15.90 20.99 3.05
N PHE A 229 -15.15 20.50 4.02
CA PHE A 229 -13.80 20.93 4.34
C PHE A 229 -12.86 19.74 4.28
N ASP A 230 -11.64 19.94 3.75
CA ASP A 230 -10.60 18.92 3.76
C ASP A 230 -10.19 18.56 5.21
N TYR A 231 -10.18 19.58 6.08
CA TYR A 231 -9.92 19.47 7.52
C TYR A 231 -10.86 20.38 8.32
N TYR A 232 -11.27 19.92 9.50
CA TYR A 232 -12.16 20.62 10.41
C TYR A 232 -11.80 20.30 11.86
N GLY A 233 -12.11 21.19 12.80
CA GLY A 233 -11.85 20.95 14.22
C GLY A 233 -12.67 21.88 15.12
N PHE A 234 -13.00 21.41 16.31
CA PHE A 234 -13.67 22.22 17.33
C PHE A 234 -12.77 22.38 18.55
N PHE A 235 -12.24 23.59 18.73
CA PHE A 235 -11.31 23.93 19.79
C PHE A 235 -12.05 24.71 20.89
N GLU A 236 -11.91 24.28 22.15
CA GLU A 236 -12.43 24.97 23.32
C GLU A 236 -11.25 25.57 24.11
N GLY A 237 -11.47 26.70 24.81
CA GLY A 237 -10.44 27.28 25.68
C GLY A 237 -9.26 27.88 24.91
N LEU A 238 -9.53 28.67 23.87
CA LEU A 238 -8.48 29.34 23.09
C LEU A 238 -7.69 30.41 23.87
N ASP A 239 -8.10 30.72 25.11
CA ASP A 239 -7.43 31.70 25.96
C ASP A 239 -5.95 31.32 26.21
N ASP A 240 -5.65 30.02 26.33
CA ASP A 240 -4.28 29.50 26.46
C ASP A 240 -3.55 29.39 25.10
N PHE A 241 -4.28 29.42 23.98
CA PHE A 241 -3.72 29.32 22.63
C PHE A 241 -3.24 30.69 22.12
N ILE A 242 -3.87 31.78 22.55
CA ILE A 242 -3.53 33.14 22.12
C ILE A 242 -2.15 33.57 22.65
N THR A 243 -1.71 33.05 23.79
CA THR A 243 -0.37 33.32 24.35
C THR A 243 0.78 32.78 23.47
N ASP A 244 0.53 31.72 22.70
CA ASP A 244 1.55 31.06 21.85
C ASP A 244 1.44 31.41 20.36
N VAL A 245 0.38 32.12 19.94
CA VAL A 245 0.19 32.53 18.55
C VAL A 245 0.88 33.87 18.31
N THR A 246 2.02 33.84 17.64
CA THR A 246 2.68 35.06 17.14
C THR A 246 1.85 35.65 16.00
N ILE A 247 1.12 36.74 16.27
CA ILE A 247 0.39 37.47 15.22
C ILE A 247 1.42 38.20 14.36
N ILE A 248 1.70 37.69 13.17
CA ILE A 248 2.44 38.44 12.16
C ILE A 248 1.45 39.41 11.51
N GLN A 249 1.46 40.67 11.98
CA GLN A 249 0.82 41.75 11.24
C GLN A 249 1.65 42.04 9.98
N LYS A 250 0.99 42.00 8.83
CA LYS A 250 1.51 42.55 7.58
C LYS A 250 1.10 44.00 7.44
#